data_AF-A0A521GV59-F1
#
_entry.id   AF-A0A521GV59-F1
#
_cell.length_a   1.000
_cell.length_b   1.000
_cell.length_c   1.000
_cell.angle_alpha   90.00
_cell.angle_beta   90.00
_cell.angle_gamma   90.00
#
_symmetry.space_group_name_H-M   'P 1'
#
loop_
_entity.id
_entity.type
_entity.pdbx_description
1 polymer ?
#
loop_
_entity_poly.entity_id
_entity_poly.type
_entity_poly.pdbx_seq_one_letter_code
_entity_poly.pdbx_strand_id
1 'polypeptide(L)'
;MLRSVLASCFLFCLGANLFAQATLPVFQAAPPRFAGVYRVADGEFLSSAQDHRRGPEVIFNNMILSNYYSVPGSNQLWLDDGGLPDRNRSLADQVNGFDFTYCSTEPDQTGASGAIEISFYVENLACSGPPLGVESSFCSYELTGLPLGTQTGGIQCWIVSVDLSGGFECSTALVGFPTEEAGMHDRLFGWGFTPRQNNTGPWLAHGGYRRDNSFTWFDRSVSPPVFVGCFWFGGQPFANFATRWYGYERDVHLYYDSYDPVNRLIMNSTEPQAGGQVTYTVENPQAGRNYWLAASLDADPNEDTWFNGMRPLVDFGSPPGSGLLPPTPLLMPGGSLTVNLPVNIPDLVFLQALESIGPLQPANVTGMSNGVLIAETPPAAKNCWYKITEISSSGCVGSCPVAIAQLINSKSQGDCLCESGNCDDDITRTRKCSGGGTCTYTAVLSGCFAAPDSD
;
A
#
# COMPACT_ATOMS: atom_id res chain seq x y z
N MET A 1 35.40 -34.07 -50.73
CA MET A 1 36.76 -34.15 -50.14
C MET A 1 37.27 -32.74 -49.88
N LEU A 2 37.12 -32.23 -48.65
CA LEU A 2 37.79 -31.05 -48.08
C LEU A 2 37.48 -31.11 -46.57
N ARG A 3 38.41 -31.66 -45.76
CA ARG A 3 39.32 -30.96 -44.83
C ARG A 3 38.65 -30.23 -43.66
N SER A 4 38.91 -30.80 -42.49
CA SER A 4 38.68 -30.33 -41.12
C SER A 4 39.44 -29.04 -40.78
N VAL A 5 38.83 -28.14 -39.99
CA VAL A 5 39.50 -27.19 -39.08
C VAL A 5 38.59 -26.92 -37.87
N LEU A 6 38.96 -27.56 -36.75
CA LEU A 6 39.06 -27.05 -35.37
C LEU A 6 37.89 -26.30 -34.69
N ALA A 7 37.28 -27.03 -33.74
CA ALA A 7 37.21 -26.72 -32.30
C ALA A 7 37.11 -25.24 -31.86
N SER A 8 35.94 -24.89 -31.31
CA SER A 8 35.80 -24.00 -30.15
C SER A 8 34.51 -24.35 -29.41
N CYS A 9 34.60 -25.34 -28.52
CA CYS A 9 33.64 -25.53 -27.44
C CYS A 9 33.88 -24.40 -26.42
N PHE A 10 33.13 -23.31 -26.53
CA PHE A 10 32.88 -22.46 -25.36
C PHE A 10 31.69 -23.07 -24.63
N LEU A 11 32.01 -23.81 -23.55
CA LEU A 11 31.08 -24.14 -22.49
C LEU A 11 30.49 -22.82 -21.96
N PHE A 12 29.30 -22.45 -22.43
CA PHE A 12 28.36 -21.74 -21.57
C PHE A 12 27.83 -22.78 -20.59
N CYS A 13 28.53 -22.94 -19.47
CA CYS A 13 27.93 -23.53 -18.28
C CYS A 13 26.75 -22.63 -17.89
N LEU A 14 25.56 -23.01 -18.35
CA LEU A 14 24.32 -22.68 -17.66
C LEU A 14 24.50 -23.20 -16.23
N GLY A 15 24.84 -22.30 -15.31
CA GLY A 15 24.64 -22.49 -13.89
C GLY A 15 23.14 -22.50 -13.62
N ALA A 16 22.48 -23.60 -13.99
CA ALA A 16 21.22 -23.95 -13.37
C ALA A 16 21.56 -24.27 -11.93
N ASN A 17 21.37 -23.29 -11.03
CA ASN A 17 21.32 -23.57 -9.62
C ASN A 17 20.21 -24.59 -9.43
N LEU A 18 20.61 -25.85 -9.19
CA LEU A 18 19.75 -26.86 -8.60
C LEU A 18 19.39 -26.34 -7.21
N PHE A 19 18.32 -25.55 -7.13
CA PHE A 19 17.66 -25.28 -5.86
C PHE A 19 17.13 -26.64 -5.38
N ALA A 20 17.88 -27.31 -4.53
CA ALA A 20 17.33 -28.37 -3.71
C ALA A 20 16.16 -27.72 -2.95
N GLN A 21 14.95 -28.21 -3.20
CA GLN A 21 13.75 -27.82 -2.48
C GLN A 21 13.95 -28.25 -1.02
N ALA A 22 14.58 -27.38 -0.21
CA ALA A 22 14.67 -27.58 1.21
C ALA A 22 13.23 -27.66 1.70
N THR A 23 12.86 -28.79 2.31
CA THR A 23 11.58 -28.91 3.00
C THR A 23 11.59 -27.87 4.09
N LEU A 24 10.82 -26.80 3.94
CA LEU A 24 10.73 -25.79 4.98
C LEU A 24 10.20 -26.44 6.25
N PRO A 25 10.71 -26.03 7.42
CA PRO A 25 10.16 -26.46 8.67
C PRO A 25 8.82 -25.75 8.88
N VAL A 26 7.75 -26.39 8.40
CA VAL A 26 6.35 -26.00 8.62
C VAL A 26 5.85 -26.72 9.87
N PHE A 27 5.28 -25.96 10.80
CA PHE A 27 4.86 -26.46 12.10
C PHE A 27 3.39 -26.15 12.35
N GLN A 28 2.73 -27.01 13.13
CA GLN A 28 1.37 -26.74 13.59
C GLN A 28 1.37 -25.54 14.55
N ALA A 29 0.52 -24.56 14.25
CA ALA A 29 0.39 -23.35 15.04
C ALA A 29 -0.58 -23.54 16.22
N ALA A 30 -0.40 -22.77 17.27
CA ALA A 30 -1.37 -22.63 18.37
C ALA A 30 -2.40 -21.53 18.02
N PRO A 31 -3.64 -21.55 18.55
CA PRO A 31 -4.59 -20.47 18.32
C PRO A 31 -3.98 -19.09 18.65
N PRO A 32 -3.99 -18.13 17.71
CA PRO A 32 -3.31 -16.86 17.92
C PRO A 32 -4.10 -15.98 18.87
N ARG A 33 -3.39 -15.22 19.69
CA ARG A 33 -3.96 -14.26 20.66
C ARG A 33 -3.53 -12.86 20.29
N PHE A 34 -4.42 -11.89 20.46
CA PHE A 34 -4.01 -10.50 20.33
C PHE A 34 -3.00 -10.17 21.44
N ALA A 35 -1.80 -9.78 21.04
CA ALA A 35 -0.70 -9.51 21.96
C ALA A 35 -0.72 -8.07 22.45
N GLY A 36 -1.12 -7.12 21.59
CA GLY A 36 -1.05 -5.69 21.90
C GLY A 36 -0.75 -4.84 20.67
N VAL A 37 -0.46 -3.56 20.95
CA VAL A 37 -0.11 -2.55 19.94
C VAL A 37 1.32 -2.07 20.18
N TYR A 38 2.17 -2.12 19.16
CA TYR A 38 3.47 -1.48 19.13
C TYR A 38 3.34 -0.07 18.59
N ARG A 39 3.70 0.95 19.38
CA ARG A 39 3.69 2.34 18.96
C ARG A 39 5.10 2.74 18.54
N VAL A 40 5.33 2.93 17.24
CA VAL A 40 6.68 3.25 16.74
C VAL A 40 7.16 4.60 17.26
N ALA A 41 6.26 5.56 17.44
CA ALA A 41 6.57 6.88 18.00
C ALA A 41 7.24 6.85 19.37
N ASP A 42 6.86 5.89 20.21
CA ASP A 42 7.39 5.75 21.58
C ASP A 42 8.41 4.60 21.71
N GLY A 43 8.49 3.72 20.69
CA GLY A 43 9.25 2.48 20.76
C GLY A 43 8.72 1.50 21.81
N GLU A 44 7.43 1.57 22.14
CA GLU A 44 6.82 0.80 23.23
C GLU A 44 5.77 -0.20 22.74
N PHE A 45 5.77 -1.40 23.33
CA PHE A 45 4.74 -2.41 23.16
C PHE A 45 3.72 -2.37 24.30
N LEU A 46 2.46 -2.07 23.96
CA LEU A 46 1.34 -1.98 24.89
C LEU A 46 0.52 -3.26 24.83
N SER A 47 0.68 -4.13 25.84
CA SER A 47 0.01 -5.44 25.92
C SER A 47 -1.50 -5.38 26.18
N SER A 48 -2.04 -4.19 26.46
CA SER A 48 -3.46 -3.96 26.73
C SER A 48 -3.90 -2.62 26.17
N ALA A 49 -4.21 -2.55 24.87
CA ALA A 49 -4.87 -1.38 24.31
C ALA A 49 -6.18 -1.79 23.64
N GLN A 50 -7.29 -1.18 24.09
CA GLN A 50 -8.60 -1.31 23.46
C GLN A 50 -8.88 -0.25 22.39
N ASP A 51 -8.11 0.86 22.32
CA ASP A 51 -8.48 1.98 21.45
C ASP A 51 -7.26 2.73 20.88
N HIS A 52 -6.40 2.09 20.09
CA HIS A 52 -5.47 2.81 19.22
C HIS A 52 -5.96 2.76 17.78
N ARG A 53 -6.36 3.94 17.28
CA ARG A 53 -6.87 4.16 15.93
C ARG A 53 -5.77 3.89 14.92
N ARG A 54 -6.00 2.90 14.07
CA ARG A 54 -5.30 2.75 12.80
C ARG A 54 -6.06 3.53 11.76
N GLY A 55 -5.41 3.78 10.63
CA GLY A 55 -6.06 4.36 9.47
C GLY A 55 -7.44 3.73 9.21
N PRO A 56 -8.42 4.53 8.75
CA PRO A 56 -9.80 4.07 8.58
C PRO A 56 -9.91 2.94 7.56
N GLU A 57 -8.92 2.78 6.70
CA GLU A 57 -8.99 1.88 5.56
C GLU A 57 -7.96 0.75 5.61
N VAL A 58 -8.42 -0.44 5.23
CA VAL A 58 -7.57 -1.62 5.01
C VAL A 58 -7.17 -1.65 3.54
N ILE A 59 -5.87 -1.55 3.28
CA ILE A 59 -5.33 -1.40 1.91
C ILE A 59 -4.79 -2.72 1.37
N PHE A 60 -4.41 -3.62 2.28
CA PHE A 60 -4.01 -4.99 1.97
C PHE A 60 -4.41 -5.92 3.12
N ASN A 61 -4.85 -7.14 2.80
CA ASN A 61 -5.27 -8.10 3.82
C ASN A 61 -5.12 -9.54 3.34
N ASN A 62 -4.17 -10.26 3.90
CA ASN A 62 -4.01 -11.70 3.69
C ASN A 62 -4.12 -12.49 5.01
N MET A 63 -4.89 -12.00 5.96
CA MET A 63 -5.07 -12.60 7.29
C MET A 63 -6.05 -13.79 7.33
N ILE A 64 -6.27 -14.51 6.22
CA ILE A 64 -7.00 -15.78 6.29
C ILE A 64 -6.01 -16.84 6.77
N LEU A 65 -5.94 -16.97 8.09
CA LEU A 65 -4.94 -17.77 8.79
C LEU A 65 -5.09 -19.27 8.47
N SER A 66 -3.99 -19.92 8.10
CA SER A 66 -3.92 -21.39 8.03
C SER A 66 -3.79 -22.00 9.43
N ASN A 67 -3.47 -23.30 9.54
CA ASN A 67 -3.14 -23.95 10.82
C ASN A 67 -1.63 -24.07 11.08
N TYR A 68 -0.82 -23.36 10.30
CA TYR A 68 0.62 -23.56 10.26
C TYR A 68 1.39 -22.24 10.36
N TYR A 69 2.62 -22.35 10.85
CA TYR A 69 3.63 -21.30 10.80
C TYR A 69 4.95 -21.93 10.35
N SER A 70 5.90 -21.07 9.98
CA SER A 70 7.23 -21.49 9.58
C SER A 70 8.27 -20.67 10.31
N VAL A 71 9.51 -21.17 10.41
CA VAL A 71 10.58 -20.55 11.18
C VAL A 71 11.75 -20.20 10.26
N PRO A 72 12.01 -18.90 10.02
CA PRO A 72 13.17 -18.44 9.25
C PRO A 72 14.52 -18.82 9.87
N GLY A 73 14.60 -18.81 11.19
CA GLY A 73 15.87 -18.72 11.91
C GLY A 73 16.26 -17.27 12.17
N SER A 74 17.12 -17.03 13.16
CA SER A 74 17.50 -15.66 13.50
C SER A 74 18.26 -14.98 12.35
N ASN A 75 17.95 -13.70 12.12
CA ASN A 75 18.56 -12.87 11.06
C ASN A 75 18.38 -13.42 9.63
N GLN A 76 17.41 -14.31 9.42
CA GLN A 76 16.96 -14.70 8.09
C GLN A 76 15.77 -13.82 7.72
N LEU A 77 15.93 -13.05 6.65
CA LEU A 77 14.84 -12.25 6.08
C LEU A 77 14.05 -13.15 5.15
N TRP A 78 12.77 -13.33 5.47
CA TRP A 78 11.81 -13.95 4.56
C TRP A 78 10.91 -12.86 4.00
N LEU A 79 10.88 -12.77 2.68
CA LEU A 79 10.20 -11.70 1.95
C LEU A 79 9.11 -12.29 1.08
N ASP A 80 7.89 -11.84 1.37
CA ASP A 80 6.66 -12.20 0.71
C ASP A 80 6.09 -10.98 -0.02
N ASP A 81 5.07 -11.18 -0.85
CA ASP A 81 4.64 -10.20 -1.81
C ASP A 81 3.12 -10.02 -1.87
N GLY A 82 2.74 -8.94 -2.56
CA GLY A 82 1.35 -8.62 -2.83
C GLY A 82 1.22 -7.45 -3.79
N GLY A 83 0.00 -7.14 -4.18
CA GLY A 83 -0.34 -5.93 -4.92
C GLY A 83 -1.32 -5.07 -4.13
N LEU A 84 -1.35 -3.79 -4.47
CA LEU A 84 -2.35 -2.84 -4.00
C LEU A 84 -3.30 -2.49 -5.16
N PRO A 85 -4.63 -2.64 -4.99
CA PRO A 85 -5.57 -2.20 -6.00
C PRO A 85 -5.57 -0.67 -6.10
N ASP A 86 -5.87 -0.13 -7.27
CA ASP A 86 -6.03 1.31 -7.43
C ASP A 86 -7.26 1.79 -6.65
N ARG A 87 -7.00 2.56 -5.60
CA ARG A 87 -8.04 3.19 -4.78
C ARG A 87 -7.85 4.69 -4.62
N ASN A 88 -6.62 5.16 -4.82
CA ASN A 88 -6.25 6.57 -4.84
C ASN A 88 -5.91 6.98 -6.27
N ARG A 89 -6.27 8.21 -6.63
CA ARG A 89 -5.98 8.83 -7.92
C ARG A 89 -4.50 9.17 -8.10
N SER A 90 -3.76 9.30 -6.99
CA SER A 90 -2.30 9.41 -6.98
C SER A 90 -1.59 8.11 -7.41
N LEU A 91 -2.34 7.01 -7.59
CA LEU A 91 -1.84 5.68 -7.89
C LEU A 91 -0.78 5.19 -6.87
N ALA A 92 -0.88 5.70 -5.65
CA ALA A 92 0.02 5.34 -4.58
C ALA A 92 -0.70 5.34 -3.23
N ASP A 93 -0.29 4.45 -2.34
CA ASP A 93 -0.84 4.29 -1.00
C ASP A 93 0.22 4.49 0.08
N GLN A 94 -0.18 5.08 1.20
CA GLN A 94 0.69 5.23 2.37
C GLN A 94 0.28 4.21 3.44
N VAL A 95 1.25 3.44 3.95
CA VAL A 95 1.00 2.54 5.07
C VAL A 95 1.14 3.31 6.37
N ASN A 96 0.05 3.47 7.12
CA ASN A 96 0.05 4.15 8.43
C ASN A 96 -0.08 3.19 9.62
N GLY A 97 -0.15 1.89 9.34
CA GLY A 97 -0.15 0.84 10.33
C GLY A 97 -0.25 -0.52 9.67
N PHE A 98 0.04 -1.57 10.44
CA PHE A 98 -0.15 -2.93 9.97
C PHE A 98 -0.35 -3.91 11.11
N ASP A 99 -1.00 -5.03 10.81
CA ASP A 99 -1.02 -6.23 11.64
C ASP A 99 -0.11 -7.28 11.03
N PHE A 100 0.47 -8.10 11.90
CA PHE A 100 1.08 -9.35 11.48
C PHE A 100 0.87 -10.43 12.53
N THR A 101 0.88 -11.69 12.08
CA THR A 101 0.76 -12.85 12.98
C THR A 101 2.04 -13.67 12.93
N TYR A 102 2.51 -14.08 14.11
CA TYR A 102 3.68 -14.95 14.23
C TYR A 102 3.47 -15.98 15.34
N CYS A 103 4.31 -17.00 15.34
CA CYS A 103 4.42 -17.97 16.42
C CYS A 103 5.86 -18.05 16.92
N SER A 104 6.02 -18.45 18.16
CA SER A 104 7.33 -18.70 18.76
C SER A 104 7.30 -19.89 19.71
N THR A 105 8.36 -20.69 19.68
CA THR A 105 8.71 -21.67 20.71
C THR A 105 9.92 -21.24 21.53
N GLU A 106 10.38 -19.99 21.37
CA GLU A 106 11.46 -19.44 22.18
C GLU A 106 10.96 -19.21 23.62
N PRO A 107 11.71 -19.66 24.64
CA PRO A 107 11.32 -19.44 26.03
C PRO A 107 11.24 -17.94 26.38
N ASP A 108 10.09 -17.49 26.87
CA ASP A 108 9.91 -16.10 27.30
C ASP A 108 9.87 -15.99 28.84
N GLN A 109 11.00 -15.68 29.45
CA GLN A 109 11.06 -15.56 30.92
C GLN A 109 10.39 -14.28 31.43
N THR A 110 10.36 -13.22 30.62
CA THR A 110 9.85 -11.90 31.01
C THR A 110 8.49 -11.57 30.41
N GLY A 111 8.05 -12.32 29.38
CA GLY A 111 6.82 -12.06 28.64
C GLY A 111 6.94 -10.94 27.59
N ALA A 112 8.16 -10.43 27.38
CA ALA A 112 8.45 -9.26 26.54
C ALA A 112 9.91 -9.26 26.05
N SER A 113 10.47 -10.43 25.72
CA SER A 113 11.86 -10.58 25.29
C SER A 113 12.04 -10.71 23.76
N GLY A 114 10.93 -10.74 23.02
CA GLY A 114 10.90 -10.90 21.58
C GLY A 114 11.27 -9.65 20.81
N ALA A 115 11.85 -9.86 19.63
CA ALA A 115 12.16 -8.79 18.69
C ALA A 115 12.03 -9.29 17.25
N ILE A 116 11.31 -8.54 16.42
CA ILE A 116 11.06 -8.84 15.01
C ILE A 116 11.23 -7.56 14.20
N GLU A 117 12.00 -7.61 13.13
CA GLU A 117 12.09 -6.53 12.16
C GLU A 117 11.13 -6.80 11.00
N ILE A 118 10.29 -5.81 10.70
CA ILE A 118 9.39 -5.81 9.54
C ILE A 118 9.87 -4.76 8.55
N SER A 119 10.15 -5.17 7.32
CA SER A 119 10.65 -4.30 6.26
C SER A 119 9.68 -4.25 5.11
N PHE A 120 9.60 -3.13 4.40
CA PHE A 120 8.74 -3.00 3.22
C PHE A 120 9.55 -2.57 2.02
N TYR A 121 9.11 -2.97 0.83
CA TYR A 121 9.77 -2.71 -0.45
C TYR A 121 8.71 -2.27 -1.45
N VAL A 122 8.96 -1.17 -2.17
CA VAL A 122 8.05 -0.66 -3.20
C VAL A 122 7.91 -1.61 -4.39
N GLU A 123 8.89 -2.49 -4.59
CA GLU A 123 8.93 -3.46 -5.67
C GLU A 123 9.62 -4.73 -5.20
N ASN A 124 9.05 -5.86 -5.56
CA ASN A 124 9.58 -7.19 -5.35
C ASN A 124 9.28 -8.07 -6.58
N LEU A 125 10.29 -8.80 -7.02
CA LEU A 125 10.15 -9.80 -8.06
C LEU A 125 10.04 -11.17 -7.41
N ALA A 126 8.96 -11.89 -7.73
CA ALA A 126 8.74 -13.27 -7.33
C ALA A 126 10.00 -14.12 -7.53
N CYS A 127 10.36 -14.89 -6.50
CA CYS A 127 11.57 -15.71 -6.48
C CYS A 127 12.93 -15.01 -6.75
N SER A 128 12.99 -13.68 -6.78
CA SER A 128 14.24 -12.93 -7.00
C SER A 128 14.50 -11.87 -5.93
N GLY A 129 13.46 -11.32 -5.31
CA GLY A 129 13.57 -10.26 -4.31
C GLY A 129 13.45 -8.84 -4.90
N PRO A 130 13.78 -7.80 -4.11
CA PRO A 130 13.74 -6.41 -4.55
C PRO A 130 14.82 -6.11 -5.61
N PRO A 131 14.47 -5.50 -6.76
CA PRO A 131 15.44 -5.22 -7.83
C PRO A 131 16.61 -4.33 -7.42
N LEU A 132 16.39 -3.43 -6.45
CA LEU A 132 17.39 -2.50 -5.92
C LEU A 132 18.22 -3.11 -4.77
N GLY A 133 18.01 -4.40 -4.44
CA GLY A 133 18.67 -5.11 -3.34
C GLY A 133 17.91 -5.05 -2.02
N VAL A 134 18.13 -6.01 -1.13
CA VAL A 134 17.36 -6.13 0.13
C VAL A 134 17.69 -5.06 1.17
N GLU A 135 18.80 -4.36 0.98
CA GLU A 135 19.22 -3.18 1.76
C GLU A 135 18.43 -1.93 1.38
N SER A 136 17.74 -1.93 0.25
CA SER A 136 16.92 -0.81 -0.24
C SER A 136 15.47 -0.87 0.25
N SER A 137 15.26 -1.31 1.50
CA SER A 137 13.92 -1.27 2.08
C SER A 137 13.39 0.16 2.08
N PHE A 138 12.13 0.31 1.70
CA PHE A 138 11.45 1.59 1.66
C PHE A 138 11.22 2.14 3.07
N CYS A 139 10.90 1.24 3.99
CA CYS A 139 10.92 1.48 5.43
C CYS A 139 11.21 0.16 6.15
N SER A 140 11.71 0.22 7.39
CA SER A 140 11.92 -0.94 8.25
C SER A 140 11.69 -0.57 9.71
N TYR A 141 11.03 -1.46 10.45
CA TYR A 141 10.69 -1.25 11.85
C TYR A 141 11.20 -2.42 12.68
N GLU A 142 12.09 -2.14 13.63
CA GLU A 142 12.47 -3.11 14.66
C GLU A 142 11.49 -3.02 15.83
N LEU A 143 10.69 -4.07 15.99
CA LEU A 143 9.64 -4.18 17.00
C LEU A 143 10.19 -5.00 18.16
N THR A 144 10.32 -4.37 19.33
CA THR A 144 10.86 -5.03 20.54
C THR A 144 9.78 -5.22 21.61
N GLY A 145 10.09 -5.92 22.70
CA GLY A 145 9.13 -6.13 23.78
C GLY A 145 8.01 -7.12 23.44
N LEU A 146 8.17 -7.88 22.36
CA LEU A 146 7.15 -8.79 21.86
C LEU A 146 7.10 -10.08 22.71
N PRO A 147 5.91 -10.68 22.93
CA PRO A 147 5.83 -11.95 23.65
C PRO A 147 6.33 -13.12 22.77
N LEU A 148 7.04 -14.07 23.38
CA LEU A 148 7.51 -15.28 22.68
C LEU A 148 6.67 -16.51 23.08
N GLY A 149 7.29 -17.68 23.14
CA GLY A 149 6.66 -18.90 23.62
C GLY A 149 6.36 -18.85 25.13
N THR A 150 5.91 -19.97 25.68
CA THR A 150 5.81 -20.11 27.14
C THR A 150 7.20 -20.00 27.79
N GLN A 151 7.26 -19.80 29.12
CA GLN A 151 8.51 -19.75 29.89
C GLN A 151 9.44 -20.97 29.68
N THR A 152 8.91 -22.10 29.23
CA THR A 152 9.65 -23.34 28.96
C THR A 152 9.77 -23.69 27.48
N GLY A 153 9.42 -22.79 26.56
CA GLY A 153 9.54 -23.00 25.11
C GLY A 153 8.38 -23.75 24.43
N GLY A 154 7.25 -23.92 25.13
CA GLY A 154 5.99 -24.32 24.48
C GLY A 154 5.49 -23.25 23.50
N ILE A 155 4.91 -23.68 22.38
CA ILE A 155 4.43 -22.80 21.31
C ILE A 155 3.36 -21.81 21.80
N GLN A 156 3.51 -20.54 21.40
CA GLN A 156 2.48 -19.51 21.48
C GLN A 156 2.45 -18.71 20.18
N CYS A 157 1.28 -18.19 19.84
CA CYS A 157 1.09 -17.40 18.63
C CYS A 157 0.33 -16.11 18.93
N TRP A 158 0.67 -15.08 18.18
CA TRP A 158 0.39 -13.71 18.53
C TRP A 158 0.00 -12.91 17.30
N ILE A 159 -1.03 -12.08 17.45
CA ILE A 159 -1.35 -11.00 16.52
C ILE A 159 -0.82 -9.72 17.15
N VAL A 160 0.09 -9.06 16.46
CA VAL A 160 0.61 -7.76 16.85
C VAL A 160 0.13 -6.74 15.86
N SER A 161 -0.21 -5.59 16.40
CA SER A 161 -0.58 -4.43 15.62
C SER A 161 0.45 -3.35 15.79
N VAL A 162 0.79 -2.68 14.70
CA VAL A 162 1.81 -1.65 14.64
C VAL A 162 1.16 -0.36 14.21
N ASP A 163 1.35 0.66 15.05
CA ASP A 163 0.90 2.03 14.83
C ASP A 163 2.08 2.86 14.33
N LEU A 164 1.95 3.38 13.11
CA LEU A 164 2.93 4.22 12.43
C LEU A 164 2.49 5.70 12.37
N SER A 165 1.38 6.06 13.00
CA SER A 165 0.86 7.43 12.95
C SER A 165 1.85 8.43 13.57
N GLY A 166 1.86 9.65 13.03
CA GLY A 166 2.63 10.76 13.58
C GLY A 166 4.07 10.86 13.06
N GLY A 167 4.33 10.46 11.82
CA GLY A 167 5.61 10.68 11.13
C GLY A 167 6.42 9.42 10.88
N PHE A 168 5.86 8.25 11.20
CA PHE A 168 6.50 6.95 11.02
C PHE A 168 5.84 6.13 9.91
N GLU A 169 4.92 6.72 9.16
CA GLU A 169 4.23 6.07 8.07
C GLU A 169 5.21 5.65 6.98
N CYS A 170 4.97 4.48 6.40
CA CYS A 170 5.80 3.98 5.32
C CYS A 170 5.44 4.67 4.01
N SER A 171 6.06 5.81 3.78
CA SER A 171 6.11 6.53 2.51
C SER A 171 7.24 7.54 2.53
N THR A 172 7.52 8.15 1.38
CA THR A 172 8.19 9.46 1.37
C THR A 172 7.13 10.55 1.25
N ALA A 173 7.50 11.80 1.54
CA ALA A 173 6.60 12.96 1.53
C ALA A 173 5.76 13.11 0.23
N LEU A 174 6.20 12.53 -0.89
CA LEU A 174 5.53 12.63 -2.19
C LEU A 174 5.36 11.27 -2.92
N VAL A 175 5.83 10.16 -2.36
CA VAL A 175 5.75 8.83 -3.00
C VAL A 175 5.29 7.80 -1.98
N GLY A 176 4.12 7.21 -2.22
CA GLY A 176 3.63 6.03 -1.50
C GLY A 176 4.02 4.72 -2.20
N PHE A 177 3.46 3.60 -1.74
CA PHE A 177 3.51 2.33 -2.46
C PHE A 177 2.71 2.43 -3.74
N PRO A 178 3.32 2.17 -4.91
CA PRO A 178 2.60 2.21 -6.16
C PRO A 178 1.46 1.19 -6.16
N THR A 179 0.28 1.61 -6.60
CA THR A 179 -0.84 0.73 -6.90
C THR A 179 -0.70 0.19 -8.34
N GLU A 180 -1.59 -0.72 -8.72
CA GLU A 180 -1.53 -1.46 -9.98
C GLU A 180 -1.27 -0.61 -11.23
N GLU A 181 -1.90 0.56 -11.37
CA GLU A 181 -1.74 1.43 -12.55
C GLU A 181 -0.44 2.28 -12.52
N ALA A 182 0.18 2.51 -11.35
CA ALA A 182 1.48 3.19 -11.26
C ALA A 182 2.67 2.27 -11.56
N GLY A 183 2.47 0.96 -11.52
CA GLY A 183 3.51 -0.02 -11.75
C GLY A 183 3.80 -0.24 -13.23
N MET A 184 5.08 -0.29 -13.62
CA MET A 184 5.45 -0.94 -14.88
C MET A 184 5.16 -2.44 -14.71
N HIS A 185 4.24 -3.01 -15.52
CA HIS A 185 3.82 -4.42 -15.62
C HIS A 185 4.28 -5.42 -14.51
N ASP A 186 3.33 -6.04 -13.81
CA ASP A 186 3.55 -7.13 -12.82
C ASP A 186 4.39 -6.77 -11.58
N ARG A 187 4.34 -5.51 -11.15
CA ARG A 187 4.93 -5.12 -9.87
C ARG A 187 4.14 -5.64 -8.69
N LEU A 188 4.82 -6.40 -7.85
CA LEU A 188 4.40 -6.73 -6.50
C LEU A 188 5.18 -5.82 -5.56
N PHE A 189 4.56 -5.35 -4.48
CA PHE A 189 5.34 -4.86 -3.35
C PHE A 189 6.00 -6.05 -2.64
N GLY A 190 7.03 -5.77 -1.86
CA GLY A 190 7.64 -6.74 -0.96
C GLY A 190 7.40 -6.37 0.49
N TRP A 191 7.28 -7.37 1.35
CA TRP A 191 7.39 -7.17 2.79
C TRP A 191 8.14 -8.31 3.45
N GLY A 192 8.99 -7.92 4.38
CA GLY A 192 10.00 -8.75 5.00
C GLY A 192 9.65 -9.05 6.45
N PHE A 193 9.89 -10.29 6.85
CA PHE A 193 9.86 -10.74 8.24
C PHE A 193 11.26 -11.23 8.62
N THR A 194 11.90 -10.56 9.58
CA THR A 194 13.22 -10.95 10.11
C THR A 194 13.13 -11.13 11.63
N PRO A 195 13.06 -12.37 12.17
CA PRO A 195 13.05 -12.59 13.60
C PRO A 195 14.47 -12.46 14.18
N ARG A 196 14.57 -11.94 15.41
CA ARG A 196 15.84 -11.96 16.17
C ARG A 196 16.08 -13.27 16.90
N GLN A 197 15.01 -14.03 17.17
CA GLN A 197 15.11 -15.33 17.82
C GLN A 197 14.98 -16.48 16.82
N ASN A 198 15.62 -17.62 17.13
CA ASN A 198 15.77 -18.72 16.19
C ASN A 198 14.48 -19.49 15.93
N ASN A 199 13.63 -19.64 16.95
CA ASN A 199 12.41 -20.42 16.87
C ASN A 199 11.15 -19.54 16.82
N THR A 200 11.26 -18.40 16.16
CA THR A 200 10.16 -17.44 15.94
C THR A 200 9.96 -17.26 14.44
N GLY A 201 8.72 -17.20 13.98
CA GLY A 201 8.47 -17.03 12.55
C GLY A 201 7.03 -16.72 12.17
N PRO A 202 6.80 -16.32 10.92
CA PRO A 202 5.51 -15.81 10.48
C PRO A 202 4.47 -16.93 10.38
N TRP A 203 3.23 -16.57 10.69
CA TRP A 203 2.08 -17.44 10.46
C TRP A 203 1.81 -17.57 8.96
N LEU A 204 1.55 -18.79 8.49
CA LEU A 204 1.19 -19.03 7.09
C LEU A 204 -0.30 -18.71 6.87
N ALA A 205 -0.61 -17.86 5.91
CA ALA A 205 -1.96 -17.41 5.62
C ALA A 205 -2.23 -17.32 4.12
N HIS A 206 -3.49 -17.06 3.78
CA HIS A 206 -3.94 -16.84 2.40
C HIS A 206 -4.93 -15.65 2.34
N GLY A 207 -5.41 -15.28 1.15
CA GLY A 207 -6.26 -14.10 0.95
C GLY A 207 -5.62 -13.14 -0.06
N GLY A 208 -5.58 -11.84 0.25
CA GLY A 208 -4.74 -10.81 -0.38
C GLY A 208 -4.82 -10.59 -1.90
N TYR A 209 -4.62 -9.35 -2.31
CA TYR A 209 -4.63 -8.96 -3.72
C TYR A 209 -3.27 -9.23 -4.38
N ARG A 210 -3.29 -9.73 -5.64
CA ARG A 210 -2.13 -10.05 -6.50
C ARG A 210 -0.92 -10.56 -5.74
N ARG A 211 -0.94 -11.83 -5.36
CA ARG A 211 0.13 -12.46 -4.59
C ARG A 211 0.70 -13.65 -5.36
N ASP A 212 1.97 -13.90 -5.16
CA ASP A 212 2.60 -15.12 -5.58
C ASP A 212 2.47 -16.21 -4.50
N ASN A 213 2.56 -17.46 -4.91
CA ASN A 213 2.55 -18.61 -4.01
C ASN A 213 3.97 -19.00 -3.58
N SER A 214 4.78 -17.98 -3.30
CA SER A 214 6.18 -18.12 -3.00
C SER A 214 6.64 -17.08 -2.01
N PHE A 215 7.80 -17.32 -1.41
CA PHE A 215 8.56 -16.26 -0.75
C PHE A 215 10.03 -16.42 -1.09
N THR A 216 10.76 -15.33 -1.00
CA THR A 216 12.21 -15.28 -1.14
C THR A 216 12.87 -15.18 0.22
N TRP A 217 14.04 -15.79 0.39
CA TRP A 217 14.76 -15.66 1.65
C TRP A 217 16.23 -15.33 1.49
N PHE A 218 16.70 -14.51 2.42
CA PHE A 218 18.02 -13.91 2.44
C PHE A 218 18.67 -14.11 3.80
N ASP A 219 19.97 -14.41 3.78
CA ASP A 219 20.81 -14.46 4.97
C ASP A 219 21.36 -13.06 5.26
N ARG A 220 20.92 -12.44 6.36
CA ARG A 220 21.39 -11.13 6.81
C ARG A 220 22.51 -11.21 7.85
N SER A 221 23.05 -12.40 8.13
CA SER A 221 24.23 -12.56 8.99
C SER A 221 25.54 -12.11 8.33
N VAL A 222 25.49 -11.84 7.02
CA VAL A 222 26.61 -11.37 6.20
C VAL A 222 26.28 -10.03 5.55
N SER A 223 27.32 -9.28 5.18
CA SER A 223 27.19 -7.97 4.52
C SER A 223 27.99 -7.95 3.21
N PRO A 224 27.35 -7.77 2.04
CA PRO A 224 25.90 -7.61 1.87
C PRO A 224 25.13 -8.91 2.17
N PRO A 225 23.86 -8.84 2.56
CA PRO A 225 22.97 -9.98 2.65
C PRO A 225 22.98 -10.83 1.39
N VAL A 226 22.87 -12.15 1.56
CA VAL A 226 22.97 -13.10 0.45
C VAL A 226 21.61 -13.71 0.18
N PHE A 227 21.20 -13.72 -1.10
CA PHE A 227 20.05 -14.50 -1.54
C PHE A 227 20.32 -15.99 -1.33
N VAL A 228 19.49 -16.65 -0.55
CA VAL A 228 19.66 -18.08 -0.25
C VAL A 228 18.70 -18.93 -1.07
N GLY A 229 17.47 -18.46 -1.31
CA GLY A 229 16.54 -19.19 -2.15
C GLY A 229 15.14 -18.60 -2.27
N CYS A 230 14.32 -19.31 -3.02
CA CYS A 230 12.87 -19.10 -3.10
C CYS A 230 12.17 -20.39 -2.70
N PHE A 231 11.10 -20.28 -1.91
CA PHE A 231 10.23 -21.42 -1.62
C PHE A 231 8.92 -21.27 -2.37
N TRP A 232 8.51 -22.34 -3.07
CA TRP A 232 7.21 -22.44 -3.71
C TRP A 232 6.31 -23.40 -2.92
N PHE A 233 5.13 -22.94 -2.47
CA PHE A 233 4.23 -23.76 -1.65
C PHE A 233 3.45 -24.83 -2.43
N GLY A 234 3.62 -24.92 -3.75
CA GLY A 234 3.15 -26.06 -4.54
C GLY A 234 1.75 -25.93 -5.14
N GLY A 235 1.09 -24.78 -5.01
CA GLY A 235 -0.21 -24.47 -5.63
C GLY A 235 -1.29 -24.06 -4.62
N GLN A 236 -2.56 -24.22 -4.99
CA GLN A 236 -3.69 -23.75 -4.17
C GLN A 236 -3.95 -24.62 -2.92
N PRO A 237 -4.32 -24.00 -1.77
CA PRO A 237 -4.47 -22.57 -1.56
C PRO A 237 -3.11 -21.86 -1.50
N PHE A 238 -3.04 -20.64 -2.05
CA PHE A 238 -1.79 -19.88 -2.03
C PHE A 238 -1.42 -19.53 -0.60
N ALA A 239 -0.20 -19.83 -0.20
CA ALA A 239 0.32 -19.54 1.13
C ALA A 239 1.33 -18.40 1.07
N ASN A 240 1.20 -17.53 2.07
CA ASN A 240 1.92 -16.28 2.28
C ASN A 240 2.08 -16.11 3.78
N PHE A 241 2.68 -15.02 4.23
CA PHE A 241 2.76 -14.66 5.64
C PHE A 241 1.57 -13.78 6.03
N ALA A 242 1.07 -13.92 7.25
CA ALA A 242 -0.11 -13.21 7.72
C ALA A 242 0.19 -11.72 8.00
N THR A 243 -0.38 -10.83 7.21
CA THR A 243 -0.36 -9.39 7.40
C THR A 243 -1.63 -8.68 6.91
N ARG A 244 -1.92 -7.53 7.53
CA ARG A 244 -2.96 -6.61 7.08
C ARG A 244 -2.43 -5.20 7.19
N TRP A 245 -2.54 -4.41 6.12
CA TRP A 245 -2.01 -3.05 6.09
C TRP A 245 -3.15 -2.05 6.14
N TYR A 246 -2.86 -0.94 6.81
CA TYR A 246 -3.76 0.18 6.98
C TYR A 246 -3.19 1.40 6.30
N GLY A 247 -4.09 2.23 5.78
CA GLY A 247 -3.77 3.50 5.14
C GLY A 247 -4.77 4.57 5.55
N TYR A 248 -4.52 5.79 5.08
CA TYR A 248 -5.47 6.88 5.24
C TYR A 248 -6.69 6.71 4.34
N GLU A 249 -7.67 7.59 4.52
CA GLU A 249 -8.80 7.74 3.60
C GLU A 249 -8.31 7.88 2.16
N ARG A 250 -9.13 7.48 1.20
CA ARG A 250 -8.80 7.62 -0.22
C ARG A 250 -8.41 9.05 -0.57
N ASP A 251 -7.41 9.17 -1.44
CA ASP A 251 -6.86 10.45 -1.92
C ASP A 251 -6.27 11.35 -0.82
N VAL A 252 -6.02 10.82 0.39
CA VAL A 252 -5.35 11.52 1.50
C VAL A 252 -3.98 10.92 1.73
N HIS A 253 -2.95 11.77 1.74
CA HIS A 253 -1.57 11.40 2.08
C HIS A 253 -1.00 12.35 3.12
N LEU A 254 -0.38 11.82 4.18
CA LEU A 254 0.27 12.66 5.18
C LEU A 254 1.76 12.79 4.89
N TYR A 255 2.30 13.99 5.06
CA TYR A 255 3.73 14.24 4.90
C TYR A 255 4.27 15.12 6.04
N TYR A 256 5.54 14.93 6.35
CA TYR A 256 6.19 15.51 7.52
C TYR A 256 7.51 16.15 7.11
N ASP A 257 7.97 17.14 7.88
CA ASP A 257 9.33 17.67 7.72
C ASP A 257 10.33 16.67 8.30
N SER A 258 11.46 16.48 7.60
CA SER A 258 12.61 15.71 8.07
C SER A 258 13.45 16.45 9.11
N TYR A 259 13.29 17.76 9.24
CA TYR A 259 14.06 18.63 10.13
C TYR A 259 13.25 19.02 11.38
N ASP A 260 13.41 18.23 12.46
CA ASP A 260 13.02 18.56 13.85
C ASP A 260 11.50 18.45 14.19
N PRO A 261 11.09 18.03 15.41
CA PRO A 261 9.71 17.69 15.76
C PRO A 261 8.91 18.96 16.12
N VAL A 262 8.89 19.93 15.21
CA VAL A 262 8.22 21.22 15.44
C VAL A 262 6.73 21.14 15.08
N ASN A 263 6.34 20.11 14.34
CA ASN A 263 4.95 19.75 14.10
C ASN A 263 4.38 19.01 15.32
N ARG A 264 3.83 19.76 16.27
CA ARG A 264 3.22 19.22 17.51
C ARG A 264 1.76 18.79 17.32
N LEU A 265 1.18 19.12 16.19
CA LEU A 265 -0.23 18.85 15.89
C LEU A 265 -0.30 17.72 14.87
N ILE A 266 -1.37 16.93 14.96
CA ILE A 266 -1.74 15.96 13.93
C ILE A 266 -3.01 16.49 13.28
N MET A 267 -2.99 16.64 11.95
CA MET A 267 -4.15 17.00 11.15
C MET A 267 -4.55 15.83 10.28
N ASN A 268 -5.85 15.51 10.34
CA ASN A 268 -6.52 14.51 9.53
C ASN A 268 -7.62 15.13 8.67
N SER A 269 -8.02 14.39 7.64
CA SER A 269 -9.13 14.72 6.75
C SER A 269 -10.05 13.52 6.60
N THR A 270 -11.35 13.76 6.38
CA THR A 270 -12.23 12.76 5.77
C THR A 270 -11.89 12.59 4.28
N GLU A 271 -12.42 11.54 3.64
CA GLU A 271 -12.31 11.33 2.19
C GLU A 271 -12.78 12.60 1.44
N PRO A 272 -11.93 13.23 0.60
CA PRO A 272 -12.33 14.34 -0.23
C PRO A 272 -13.14 13.84 -1.43
N GLN A 273 -14.31 14.44 -1.64
CA GLN A 273 -15.16 14.14 -2.78
C GLN A 273 -15.41 15.40 -3.60
N ALA A 274 -15.20 15.32 -4.92
CA ALA A 274 -15.51 16.39 -5.86
C ALA A 274 -16.98 16.81 -5.73
N GLY A 275 -17.23 18.10 -5.50
CA GLY A 275 -18.57 18.64 -5.23
C GLY A 275 -19.17 18.25 -3.88
N GLY A 276 -18.43 17.52 -3.04
CA GLY A 276 -18.85 17.03 -1.72
C GLY A 276 -18.32 17.87 -0.55
N GLN A 277 -18.52 17.35 0.66
CA GLN A 277 -17.99 17.94 1.88
C GLN A 277 -16.75 17.18 2.34
N VAL A 278 -15.75 17.94 2.79
CA VAL A 278 -14.56 17.40 3.47
C VAL A 278 -14.43 18.08 4.83
N THR A 279 -14.04 17.31 5.84
CA THR A 279 -13.78 17.84 7.18
C THR A 279 -12.31 17.64 7.55
N TYR A 280 -11.66 18.75 7.86
CA TYR A 280 -10.31 18.78 8.39
C TYR A 280 -10.35 18.91 9.90
N THR A 281 -9.55 18.10 10.60
CA THR A 281 -9.52 18.07 12.07
C THR A 281 -8.10 18.02 12.60
N VAL A 282 -7.82 18.86 13.59
CA VAL A 282 -6.64 18.75 14.44
C VAL A 282 -6.97 17.81 15.59
N GLU A 283 -6.12 16.82 15.83
CA GLU A 283 -6.28 15.90 16.95
C GLU A 283 -5.95 16.59 18.28
N ASN A 284 -6.75 16.29 19.31
CA ASN A 284 -6.59 16.80 20.68
C ASN A 284 -6.41 18.33 20.76
N PRO A 285 -7.34 19.13 20.18
CA PRO A 285 -7.23 20.58 20.20
C PRO A 285 -7.28 21.11 21.64
N GLN A 286 -6.42 22.07 21.94
CA GLN A 286 -6.25 22.63 23.27
C GLN A 286 -7.19 23.82 23.49
N ALA A 287 -7.78 23.92 24.68
CA ALA A 287 -8.62 25.04 25.05
C ALA A 287 -7.83 26.36 25.05
N GLY A 288 -8.44 27.43 24.51
CA GLY A 288 -7.81 28.76 24.45
C GLY A 288 -6.84 28.95 23.28
N ARG A 289 -6.73 27.99 22.37
CA ARG A 289 -5.97 28.09 21.12
C ARG A 289 -6.88 28.39 19.93
N ASN A 290 -6.32 29.06 18.93
CA ASN A 290 -6.95 29.24 17.63
C ASN A 290 -6.26 28.31 16.62
N TYR A 291 -7.05 27.69 15.75
CA TYR A 291 -6.54 26.81 14.70
C TYR A 291 -6.89 27.39 13.33
N TRP A 292 -6.00 27.22 12.36
CA TRP A 292 -6.14 27.78 11.02
C TRP A 292 -5.72 26.76 9.97
N LEU A 293 -6.48 26.64 8.89
CA LEU A 293 -6.15 25.79 7.76
C LEU A 293 -5.47 26.62 6.66
N ALA A 294 -4.23 26.28 6.35
CA ALA A 294 -3.52 26.76 5.19
C ALA A 294 -3.67 25.77 4.03
N ALA A 295 -3.72 26.28 2.81
CA ALA A 295 -3.74 25.46 1.62
C ALA A 295 -2.96 26.12 0.49
N SER A 296 -2.23 25.32 -0.28
CA SER A 296 -1.48 25.71 -1.47
C SER A 296 -1.54 24.63 -2.54
N LEU A 297 -1.19 25.00 -3.77
CA LEU A 297 -0.93 24.06 -4.86
C LEU A 297 0.51 23.53 -4.84
N ASP A 298 1.37 24.17 -4.05
CA ASP A 298 2.78 23.83 -3.94
C ASP A 298 3.11 23.46 -2.50
N ALA A 299 3.85 22.36 -2.35
CA ALA A 299 4.55 22.06 -1.11
C ALA A 299 5.70 23.05 -0.96
N ASP A 300 5.99 23.45 0.27
CA ASP A 300 7.07 24.38 0.54
C ASP A 300 8.09 23.80 1.52
N PRO A 301 8.94 22.87 1.05
CA PRO A 301 9.98 22.30 1.90
C PRO A 301 11.16 23.27 2.12
N ASN A 302 11.18 24.45 1.49
CA ASN A 302 12.40 25.26 1.35
C ASN A 302 12.26 26.76 1.68
N GLU A 303 11.08 27.29 2.01
CA GLU A 303 11.00 28.70 2.35
C GLU A 303 11.65 29.06 3.70
N ASP A 304 12.33 30.20 3.68
CA ASP A 304 12.85 30.92 4.83
C ASP A 304 11.75 31.68 5.61
N THR A 305 10.46 31.34 5.44
CA THR A 305 9.36 31.96 6.19
C THR A 305 9.22 31.32 7.57
N TRP A 306 10.10 31.73 8.48
CA TRP A 306 10.12 31.22 9.85
C TRP A 306 8.97 31.79 10.69
N PHE A 307 7.99 30.95 11.02
CA PHE A 307 6.96 31.24 12.00
C PHE A 307 7.50 30.92 13.40
N ASN A 308 8.17 31.89 14.04
CA ASN A 308 8.74 31.71 15.38
C ASN A 308 9.71 30.51 15.47
N GLY A 309 10.53 30.30 14.43
CA GLY A 309 11.46 29.17 14.36
C GLY A 309 10.86 27.87 13.80
N MET A 310 9.57 27.87 13.45
CA MET A 310 8.90 26.74 12.78
C MET A 310 8.92 26.93 11.26
N ARG A 311 9.05 25.83 10.53
CA ARG A 311 9.03 25.80 9.07
C ARG A 311 7.68 25.30 8.56
N PRO A 312 6.98 26.07 7.72
CA PRO A 312 5.76 25.60 7.09
C PRO A 312 6.06 24.45 6.12
N LEU A 313 5.07 23.60 5.90
CA LEU A 313 5.10 22.54 4.88
C LEU A 313 4.38 22.94 3.59
N VAL A 314 3.61 24.01 3.66
CA VAL A 314 2.73 24.54 2.61
C VAL A 314 3.18 25.97 2.30
N ASP A 315 3.22 26.33 1.02
CA ASP A 315 3.56 27.69 0.61
C ASP A 315 2.45 28.67 1.05
N PHE A 316 2.81 29.65 1.88
CA PHE A 316 1.91 30.70 2.37
C PHE A 316 1.93 31.98 1.53
N GLY A 317 2.93 32.15 0.66
CA GLY A 317 3.17 33.32 -0.17
C GLY A 317 2.45 33.27 -1.52
N SER A 318 2.13 32.08 -2.01
CA SER A 318 1.38 31.88 -3.26
C SER A 318 -0.13 31.92 -2.99
N PRO A 319 -0.93 32.79 -3.67
CA PRO A 319 -2.38 32.71 -3.57
C PRO A 319 -2.81 31.30 -3.99
N PRO A 320 -3.81 30.66 -3.32
CA PRO A 320 -4.30 29.35 -3.74
C PRO A 320 -4.83 29.50 -5.17
N GLY A 321 -4.01 29.11 -6.15
CA GLY A 321 -4.17 29.47 -7.56
C GLY A 321 -5.42 28.89 -8.23
N SER A 322 -6.26 28.19 -7.47
CA SER A 322 -7.31 27.31 -7.98
C SER A 322 -8.72 27.58 -7.45
N GLY A 323 -8.90 28.50 -6.50
CA GLY A 323 -10.24 28.74 -5.93
C GLY A 323 -10.85 27.53 -5.20
N LEU A 324 -10.04 26.53 -4.84
CA LEU A 324 -10.46 25.36 -4.08
C LEU A 324 -11.01 25.74 -2.69
N LEU A 325 -10.35 26.71 -2.07
CA LEU A 325 -10.73 27.29 -0.79
C LEU A 325 -10.80 28.82 -0.94
N PRO A 326 -11.61 29.51 -0.11
CA PRO A 326 -11.49 30.96 0.06
C PRO A 326 -10.03 31.32 0.42
N PRO A 327 -9.62 32.59 0.33
CA PRO A 327 -8.27 33.01 0.70
C PRO A 327 -7.85 32.41 2.04
N THR A 328 -6.86 31.52 2.00
CA THR A 328 -6.27 30.86 3.15
C THR A 328 -5.29 31.83 3.83
N PRO A 329 -5.04 31.71 5.15
CA PRO A 329 -5.54 30.67 6.05
C PRO A 329 -7.00 30.86 6.53
N LEU A 330 -7.75 29.76 6.63
CA LEU A 330 -9.14 29.73 7.11
C LEU A 330 -9.20 29.40 8.60
N LEU A 331 -10.07 30.06 9.37
CA LEU A 331 -10.28 29.71 10.77
C LEU A 331 -10.90 28.31 10.90
N MET A 332 -10.35 27.49 11.80
CA MET A 332 -10.86 26.17 12.20
C MET A 332 -11.35 26.23 13.66
N PRO A 333 -12.60 26.63 13.94
CA PRO A 333 -13.10 26.74 15.30
C PRO A 333 -12.98 25.41 16.05
N GLY A 334 -12.30 25.42 17.20
CA GLY A 334 -12.07 24.21 18.00
C GLY A 334 -11.20 23.15 17.31
N GLY A 335 -10.42 23.54 16.29
CA GLY A 335 -9.56 22.60 15.55
C GLY A 335 -10.30 21.79 14.49
N SER A 336 -11.53 22.15 14.12
CA SER A 336 -12.30 21.46 13.08
C SER A 336 -12.87 22.45 12.08
N LEU A 337 -12.83 22.07 10.80
CA LEU A 337 -13.37 22.85 9.70
C LEU A 337 -13.95 21.93 8.62
N THR A 338 -15.24 22.11 8.32
CA THR A 338 -15.91 21.46 7.19
C THR A 338 -16.07 22.46 6.05
N VAL A 339 -15.66 22.09 4.85
CA VAL A 339 -15.79 22.90 3.63
C VAL A 339 -16.44 22.10 2.52
N ASN A 340 -17.11 22.79 1.59
CA ASN A 340 -17.58 22.18 0.35
C ASN A 340 -16.46 22.29 -0.69
N LEU A 341 -16.06 21.17 -1.26
CA LEU A 341 -15.08 21.14 -2.34
C LEU A 341 -15.76 21.48 -3.67
N PRO A 342 -15.07 22.19 -4.58
CA PRO A 342 -15.57 22.35 -5.94
C PRO A 342 -15.66 21.01 -6.67
N VAL A 343 -16.41 20.98 -7.77
CA VAL A 343 -16.51 19.81 -8.65
C VAL A 343 -15.18 19.52 -9.37
N ASN A 344 -14.33 20.55 -9.53
CA ASN A 344 -13.00 20.41 -10.12
C ASN A 344 -11.98 20.72 -9.01
N ILE A 345 -11.41 19.70 -8.40
CA ILE A 345 -10.32 19.84 -7.44
C ILE A 345 -9.02 19.79 -8.27
N PRO A 346 -8.01 20.62 -7.96
CA PRO A 346 -6.70 20.50 -8.58
C PRO A 346 -6.06 19.15 -8.30
N ASP A 347 -5.16 18.74 -9.19
CA ASP A 347 -4.44 17.47 -9.13
C ASP A 347 -3.72 17.24 -7.80
N LEU A 348 -3.17 18.29 -7.20
CA LEU A 348 -2.49 18.24 -5.91
C LEU A 348 -2.83 19.49 -5.10
N VAL A 349 -3.19 19.28 -3.85
CA VAL A 349 -3.49 20.34 -2.88
C VAL A 349 -2.78 20.00 -1.57
N PHE A 350 -1.88 20.88 -1.16
CA PHE A 350 -1.13 20.77 0.07
C PHE A 350 -1.82 21.58 1.16
N LEU A 351 -2.06 20.96 2.30
CA LEU A 351 -2.80 21.53 3.42
C LEU A 351 -1.99 21.38 4.71
N GLN A 352 -2.08 22.38 5.59
CA GLN A 352 -1.46 22.32 6.92
C GLN A 352 -2.30 23.13 7.91
N ALA A 353 -2.45 22.61 9.13
CA ALA A 353 -3.02 23.37 10.24
C ALA A 353 -1.94 24.16 10.99
N LEU A 354 -2.30 25.38 11.39
CA LEU A 354 -1.54 26.24 12.28
C LEU A 354 -2.28 26.40 13.60
N GLU A 355 -1.57 26.38 14.72
CA GLU A 355 -2.06 26.80 16.02
C GLU A 355 -1.49 28.17 16.38
N SER A 356 -2.33 29.08 16.89
CA SER A 356 -1.89 30.37 17.42
C SER A 356 -2.50 30.71 18.78
N ILE A 357 -1.78 31.55 19.54
CA ILE A 357 -2.33 32.29 20.68
C ILE A 357 -2.71 33.69 20.21
N GLY A 358 -4.00 33.99 20.16
CA GLY A 358 -4.49 35.27 19.64
C GLY A 358 -4.58 35.30 18.11
N PRO A 359 -4.58 36.50 17.48
CA PRO A 359 -4.71 36.65 16.03
C PRO A 359 -3.60 35.92 15.26
N LEU A 360 -3.91 35.44 14.05
CA LEU A 360 -2.93 34.80 13.18
C LEU A 360 -1.88 35.82 12.72
N GLN A 361 -0.70 35.73 13.33
CA GLN A 361 0.49 36.50 12.99
C GLN A 361 1.71 35.60 13.22
N PRO A 362 2.82 35.78 12.48
CA PRO A 362 3.97 34.91 12.61
C PRO A 362 4.49 34.73 14.04
N ALA A 363 4.50 35.81 14.83
CA ALA A 363 4.93 35.79 16.22
C ALA A 363 3.97 35.04 17.18
N ASN A 364 2.73 34.81 16.77
CA ASN A 364 1.68 34.20 17.59
C ASN A 364 1.49 32.71 17.29
N VAL A 365 2.11 32.18 16.23
CA VAL A 365 2.03 30.76 15.89
C VAL A 365 2.81 29.96 16.93
N THR A 366 2.15 28.96 17.50
CA THR A 366 2.68 28.11 18.58
C THR A 366 2.79 26.64 18.22
N GLY A 367 2.23 26.24 17.08
CA GLY A 367 2.38 24.89 16.55
C GLY A 367 1.94 24.82 15.09
N MET A 368 2.43 23.80 14.41
CA MET A 368 2.03 23.41 13.06
C MET A 368 1.68 21.93 13.05
N SER A 369 0.84 21.50 12.11
CA SER A 369 0.58 20.08 11.90
C SER A 369 1.52 19.46 10.88
N ASN A 370 1.47 18.13 10.74
CA ASN A 370 1.83 17.47 9.50
C ASN A 370 1.11 18.11 8.30
N GLY A 371 1.69 17.92 7.13
CA GLY A 371 1.03 18.21 5.88
C GLY A 371 0.01 17.14 5.52
N VAL A 372 -1.10 17.56 4.93
CA VAL A 372 -2.08 16.71 4.28
C VAL A 372 -2.04 17.04 2.79
N LEU A 373 -1.83 16.04 1.96
CA LEU A 373 -1.95 16.12 0.52
C LEU A 373 -3.29 15.52 0.12
N ILE A 374 -4.06 16.26 -0.66
CA ILE A 374 -5.24 15.78 -1.38
C ILE A 374 -4.92 15.77 -2.87
N ALA A 375 -5.27 14.70 -3.57
CA ALA A 375 -5.02 14.59 -5.01
C ALA A 375 -6.31 14.35 -5.82
N GLU A 376 -6.43 14.99 -7.00
CA GLU A 376 -7.41 14.64 -8.03
C GLU A 376 -6.82 14.78 -9.44
N THR A 377 -6.06 13.81 -9.96
CA THR A 377 -5.88 13.77 -11.42
C THR A 377 -7.18 13.25 -12.07
N PRO A 378 -7.67 13.86 -13.16
CA PRO A 378 -8.98 13.55 -13.74
C PRO A 378 -9.03 12.10 -14.22
N PRO A 379 -10.23 11.50 -14.41
CA PRO A 379 -10.32 10.18 -14.99
C PRO A 379 -9.71 10.24 -16.39
N ALA A 380 -8.50 9.71 -16.56
CA ALA A 380 -8.11 9.20 -17.87
C ALA A 380 -9.21 8.22 -18.24
N ALA A 381 -9.91 8.48 -19.35
CA ALA A 381 -10.97 7.60 -19.82
C ALA A 381 -10.42 6.16 -19.84
N LYS A 382 -10.96 5.29 -18.98
CA LYS A 382 -10.50 3.91 -18.92
C LYS A 382 -11.01 3.21 -20.18
N ASN A 383 -10.10 2.78 -21.04
CA ASN A 383 -10.39 1.84 -22.10
C ASN A 383 -10.43 0.44 -21.48
N CYS A 384 -11.63 -0.10 -21.30
CA CYS A 384 -11.80 -1.48 -20.88
C CYS A 384 -11.74 -2.42 -22.08
N TRP A 385 -10.95 -3.48 -21.94
CA TRP A 385 -10.83 -4.53 -22.94
C TRP A 385 -11.59 -5.76 -22.44
N TYR A 386 -12.54 -6.22 -23.25
CA TYR A 386 -13.26 -7.45 -22.98
C TYR A 386 -12.67 -8.58 -23.82
N LYS A 387 -12.42 -9.73 -23.20
CA LYS A 387 -12.18 -10.97 -23.92
C LYS A 387 -13.50 -11.68 -24.11
N ILE A 388 -13.82 -11.96 -25.37
CA ILE A 388 -14.98 -12.76 -25.69
C ILE A 388 -14.61 -14.22 -25.40
N THR A 389 -15.29 -14.82 -24.45
CA THR A 389 -15.06 -16.21 -24.04
C THR A 389 -15.98 -17.18 -24.76
N GLU A 390 -17.19 -16.74 -25.10
CA GLU A 390 -18.17 -17.56 -25.80
C GLU A 390 -18.92 -16.78 -26.89
N ILE A 391 -19.05 -17.40 -28.06
CA ILE A 391 -19.90 -16.92 -29.16
C ILE A 391 -20.82 -18.06 -29.55
N SER A 392 -22.12 -17.86 -29.39
CA SER A 392 -23.14 -18.77 -29.93
C SER A 392 -23.95 -18.05 -31.00
N SER A 393 -24.24 -18.76 -32.09
CA SER A 393 -25.06 -18.23 -33.17
C SER A 393 -26.16 -19.22 -33.52
N SER A 394 -27.38 -18.71 -33.68
CA SER A 394 -28.52 -19.47 -34.18
C SER A 394 -29.10 -18.76 -35.40
N GLY A 395 -28.97 -19.40 -36.56
CA GLY A 395 -29.51 -18.90 -37.82
C GLY A 395 -28.71 -17.76 -38.50
N CYS A 396 -27.59 -17.30 -37.93
CA CYS A 396 -26.78 -16.26 -38.57
C CYS A 396 -25.82 -16.86 -39.63
N VAL A 397 -26.16 -16.70 -40.91
CA VAL A 397 -25.30 -17.13 -42.02
C VAL A 397 -24.13 -16.13 -42.16
N GLY A 398 -22.94 -16.55 -41.73
CA GLY A 398 -21.65 -15.94 -42.10
C GLY A 398 -21.26 -14.57 -41.50
N SER A 399 -21.96 -14.05 -40.49
CA SER A 399 -21.82 -12.62 -40.11
C SER A 399 -21.69 -12.29 -38.61
N CYS A 400 -21.69 -13.27 -37.70
CA CYS A 400 -21.47 -13.00 -36.26
C CYS A 400 -20.13 -12.31 -35.95
N PRO A 401 -18.97 -12.75 -36.49
CA PRO A 401 -17.68 -12.16 -36.14
C PRO A 401 -17.53 -10.69 -36.57
N VAL A 402 -18.12 -10.31 -37.71
CA VAL A 402 -18.05 -8.94 -38.26
C VAL A 402 -18.95 -7.97 -37.49
N ALA A 403 -20.15 -8.42 -37.08
CA ALA A 403 -21.04 -7.62 -36.25
C ALA A 403 -20.50 -7.38 -34.84
N ILE A 404 -19.67 -8.30 -34.33
CA ILE A 404 -18.98 -8.20 -33.03
C ILE A 404 -17.78 -7.24 -33.12
N ALA A 405 -16.95 -7.34 -34.17
CA ALA A 405 -15.79 -6.46 -34.36
C ALA A 405 -16.17 -4.98 -34.52
N GLN A 406 -17.29 -4.68 -35.19
CA GLN A 406 -17.79 -3.29 -35.31
C GLN A 406 -18.26 -2.69 -33.97
N LEU A 407 -18.69 -3.53 -33.02
CA LEU A 407 -19.24 -3.11 -31.73
C LEU A 407 -18.13 -2.84 -30.69
N ILE A 408 -17.02 -3.58 -30.78
CA ILE A 408 -15.79 -3.32 -30.01
C ILE A 408 -15.20 -1.96 -30.45
N ASN A 409 -15.14 -1.69 -31.76
CA ASN A 409 -14.60 -0.44 -32.26
C ASN A 409 -15.51 0.78 -31.99
N SER A 410 -16.83 0.65 -32.02
CA SER A 410 -17.73 1.79 -31.81
C SER A 410 -17.88 2.23 -30.35
N LYS A 411 -17.42 1.43 -29.38
CA LYS A 411 -17.44 1.76 -27.94
C LYS A 411 -16.09 2.19 -27.38
N SER A 412 -15.03 2.17 -28.19
CA SER A 412 -13.70 2.70 -27.86
C SER A 412 -13.65 4.22 -27.68
N GLN A 413 -14.79 4.93 -27.66
CA GLN A 413 -14.84 6.39 -27.66
C GLN A 413 -15.88 7.04 -26.73
N GLY A 414 -16.41 6.39 -25.68
CA GLY A 414 -17.14 7.23 -24.71
C GLY A 414 -17.88 6.63 -23.52
N ASP A 415 -18.36 5.38 -23.54
CA ASP A 415 -19.31 4.96 -22.50
C ASP A 415 -19.01 3.56 -21.95
N CYS A 416 -18.03 3.50 -21.06
CA CYS A 416 -18.00 2.48 -20.01
C CYS A 416 -18.84 3.03 -18.83
N LEU A 417 -20.13 2.68 -18.80
CA LEU A 417 -21.03 2.94 -17.67
C LEU A 417 -20.53 2.15 -16.45
N CYS A 418 -19.59 2.71 -15.70
CA CYS A 418 -19.19 2.26 -14.38
C CYS A 418 -19.91 3.11 -13.33
N GLU A 419 -21.23 3.04 -13.29
CA GLU A 419 -21.96 3.54 -12.12
C GLU A 419 -21.77 2.50 -11.00
N SER A 420 -21.04 2.84 -9.93
CA SER A 420 -20.90 2.09 -8.65
C SER A 420 -19.70 1.17 -8.40
N GLY A 421 -18.61 1.23 -9.17
CA GLY A 421 -17.32 0.67 -8.71
C GLY A 421 -17.18 -0.85 -8.72
N ASN A 422 -18.11 -1.60 -9.32
CA ASN A 422 -17.91 -3.00 -9.68
C ASN A 422 -17.78 -3.11 -11.21
N CYS A 423 -16.59 -3.45 -11.69
CA CYS A 423 -16.36 -3.81 -13.09
C CYS A 423 -16.49 -5.34 -13.33
N ASP A 424 -17.00 -6.08 -12.34
CA ASP A 424 -16.95 -7.55 -12.28
C ASP A 424 -18.06 -8.29 -13.05
N ASP A 425 -18.94 -7.59 -13.76
CA ASP A 425 -20.08 -8.24 -14.41
C ASP A 425 -19.74 -8.76 -15.83
N ASP A 426 -19.83 -10.08 -16.01
CA ASP A 426 -19.87 -10.71 -17.33
C ASP A 426 -21.02 -10.14 -18.16
N ILE A 427 -20.70 -9.52 -19.30
CA ILE A 427 -21.73 -8.93 -20.15
C ILE A 427 -22.17 -9.97 -21.18
N THR A 428 -23.37 -10.51 -20.99
CA THR A 428 -24.04 -11.32 -22.02
C THR A 428 -24.95 -10.43 -22.88
N ARG A 429 -24.72 -10.36 -24.19
CA ARG A 429 -25.61 -9.63 -25.11
C ARG A 429 -26.09 -10.50 -26.26
N THR A 430 -27.38 -10.36 -26.59
CA THR A 430 -28.00 -11.00 -27.75
C THR A 430 -28.42 -9.95 -28.77
N ARG A 431 -28.05 -10.13 -30.04
CA ARG A 431 -28.45 -9.24 -31.15
C ARG A 431 -29.08 -10.03 -32.29
N LYS A 432 -30.06 -9.42 -32.97
CA LYS A 432 -30.65 -9.99 -34.19
C LYS A 432 -29.74 -9.72 -35.39
N CYS A 433 -29.48 -10.75 -36.18
CA CYS A 433 -28.71 -10.66 -37.42
C CYS A 433 -29.58 -10.08 -38.56
N SER A 434 -28.98 -9.37 -39.51
CA SER A 434 -29.68 -8.75 -40.64
C SER A 434 -30.38 -9.74 -41.57
N GLY A 435 -29.96 -11.02 -41.58
CA GLY A 435 -30.58 -12.10 -42.34
C GLY A 435 -31.64 -12.92 -41.59
N GLY A 436 -32.04 -12.51 -40.38
CA GLY A 436 -32.83 -13.34 -39.47
C GLY A 436 -31.96 -14.33 -38.68
N GLY A 437 -32.22 -14.47 -37.38
CA GLY A 437 -31.38 -15.21 -36.42
C GLY A 437 -30.87 -14.35 -35.27
N THR A 438 -30.24 -14.96 -34.28
CA THR A 438 -29.66 -14.28 -33.10
C THR A 438 -28.21 -14.68 -32.87
N CYS A 439 -27.38 -13.69 -32.56
CA CYS A 439 -26.00 -13.86 -32.13
C CYS A 439 -25.94 -13.49 -30.64
N THR A 440 -25.49 -14.41 -29.79
CA THR A 440 -25.25 -14.15 -28.37
C THR A 440 -23.76 -14.29 -28.09
N TYR A 441 -23.18 -13.29 -27.43
CA TYR A 441 -21.81 -13.36 -26.95
C TYR A 441 -21.76 -13.05 -25.46
N THR A 442 -20.82 -13.71 -24.78
CA THR A 442 -20.43 -13.42 -23.40
C THR A 442 -19.04 -12.81 -23.44
N ALA A 443 -18.93 -11.59 -22.92
CA ALA A 443 -17.72 -10.83 -22.83
C ALA A 443 -17.28 -10.76 -21.37
N VAL A 444 -16.12 -11.32 -21.07
CA VAL A 444 -15.49 -11.27 -19.74
C VAL A 444 -14.52 -10.11 -19.73
N LEU A 445 -14.59 -9.26 -18.72
CA LEU A 445 -13.63 -8.17 -18.57
C LEU A 445 -12.23 -8.77 -18.41
N SER A 446 -11.28 -8.34 -19.25
CA SER A 446 -9.88 -8.81 -19.19
C SER A 446 -8.90 -7.77 -18.67
N GLY A 447 -9.38 -6.54 -18.47
CA GLY A 447 -8.63 -5.43 -17.88
C GLY A 447 -9.21 -4.09 -18.30
N CYS A 448 -8.92 -3.06 -17.53
CA CYS A 448 -9.13 -1.66 -17.93
C CYS A 448 -7.77 -0.95 -17.86
N PHE A 449 -7.50 -0.08 -18.83
CA PHE A 449 -6.27 0.73 -18.87
C PHE A 449 -6.64 2.18 -19.14
N ALA A 450 -5.81 3.12 -18.70
CA ALA A 450 -5.90 4.51 -19.14
C ALA A 450 -5.83 4.61 -20.67
N ALA A 451 -6.68 5.44 -21.28
CA ALA A 451 -6.53 5.77 -22.69
C ALA A 451 -5.12 6.35 -22.92
N PRO A 452 -4.38 5.89 -23.95
CA PRO A 452 -3.16 6.59 -24.33
C PRO A 452 -3.53 8.03 -24.68
N ASP A 453 -2.78 8.98 -24.15
CA ASP A 453 -2.88 10.38 -24.57
C ASP A 453 -2.78 10.41 -26.09
N SER A 454 -3.82 10.93 -26.74
CA SER A 454 -3.82 11.10 -28.19
C SER A 454 -2.90 12.25 -28.54
N ASP A 455 -1.70 11.93 -29.05
CA ASP A 455 -0.88 12.85 -29.85
C ASP A 455 -1.59 13.23 -31.17
#